data_AF-A0A378P4Z8-F1
#
_entry.id   AF-A0A378P4Z8-F1
#
_cell.length_a   1.000
_cell.length_b   1.000
_cell.length_c   1.000
_cell.angle_alpha   90.00
_cell.angle_beta   90.00
_cell.angle_gamma   90.00
#
_symmetry.space_group_name_H-M   'P 1'
#
loop_
_entity.id
_entity.type
_entity.pdbx_description
1 polymer ?
#
loop_
_entity_poly.entity_id
_entity_poly.type
_entity_poly.pdbx_seq_one_letter_code
_entity_poly.pdbx_strand_id
1 'polypeptide(L)'
;MKLRLYHGRNNPEQEMDDWGFEGATLNDVNGIIWTYGVPRIFFVTESTLKEAKDLTGWDELGDGLEMCVYEDLIKTKEGYFGDWELI
;
A
#
# COMPACT_ATOMS: atom_id res chain seq x y z
N MET A 1 12.12 6.64 -3.66
CA MET A 1 11.78 6.34 -2.25
C MET A 1 11.24 4.93 -2.19
N LYS A 2 11.16 4.32 -1.02
CA LYS A 2 10.43 3.07 -0.81
C LYS A 2 9.18 3.35 0.00
N LEU A 3 8.08 2.66 -0.28
CA LEU A 3 6.91 2.65 0.59
C LEU A 3 6.91 1.35 1.40
N ARG A 4 6.87 1.44 2.71
CA ARG A 4 6.67 0.31 3.61
C ARG A 4 5.25 0.31 4.15
N LEU A 5 4.61 -0.85 4.16
CA LEU A 5 3.33 -1.09 4.83
C LEU A 5 3.59 -1.88 6.11
N TYR A 6 2.98 -1.48 7.22
CA TYR A 6 3.21 -2.12 8.52
C TYR A 6 1.95 -2.06 9.39
N HIS A 7 2.00 -2.72 10.55
CA HIS A 7 0.82 -2.98 11.37
C HIS A 7 -0.22 -3.86 10.65
N GLY A 8 0.29 -4.94 10.04
CA GLY A 8 -0.44 -5.89 9.22
C GLY A 8 -1.30 -6.86 10.02
N ARG A 9 -2.49 -7.13 9.50
CA ARG A 9 -3.47 -8.09 10.01
C ARG A 9 -4.13 -8.89 8.87
N ASN A 10 -4.52 -10.13 9.15
CA ASN A 10 -5.10 -11.04 8.16
C ASN A 10 -6.59 -10.79 7.91
N ASN A 11 -7.26 -10.16 8.88
CA ASN A 11 -8.64 -9.69 8.77
C ASN A 11 -8.76 -8.32 9.45
N PRO A 12 -9.67 -7.44 9.01
CA PRO A 12 -9.72 -6.05 9.48
C PRO A 12 -10.06 -5.95 10.99
N GLU A 13 -10.88 -6.87 11.48
CA GLU A 13 -11.34 -6.96 12.88
C GLU A 13 -10.35 -7.64 13.83
N GLN A 14 -9.18 -8.05 13.33
CA GLN A 14 -8.22 -8.79 14.13
C GLN A 14 -7.68 -7.90 15.25
N GLU A 15 -7.91 -8.30 16.50
CA GLU A 15 -7.16 -7.74 17.62
C GLU A 15 -5.67 -8.05 17.42
N MET A 16 -4.85 -7.00 17.44
CA MET A 16 -3.42 -7.13 17.19
C MET A 16 -2.72 -7.60 18.46
N ASP A 17 -2.07 -8.76 18.38
CA ASP A 17 -1.02 -9.14 19.32
C ASP A 17 0.25 -8.38 18.94
N ASP A 18 0.68 -7.45 19.81
CA ASP A 18 1.80 -6.53 19.56
C ASP A 18 1.56 -5.62 18.33
N TRP A 19 2.51 -5.51 17.40
CA TRP A 19 2.43 -4.61 16.24
C TRP A 19 2.08 -5.31 14.92
N GLY A 20 1.69 -6.59 14.92
CA GLY A 20 1.33 -7.32 13.70
C GLY A 20 2.51 -7.57 12.75
N PHE A 21 2.22 -7.86 11.48
CA PHE A 21 3.25 -8.19 10.46
C PHE A 21 3.56 -7.02 9.51
N GLU A 22 4.71 -7.10 8.84
CA GLU A 22 5.09 -6.15 7.79
C GLU A 22 4.61 -6.63 6.43
N GLY A 23 4.08 -5.70 5.63
CA GLY A 23 3.71 -5.96 4.25
C GLY A 23 4.89 -5.81 3.29
N ALA A 24 4.63 -6.09 2.01
CA ALA A 24 5.61 -5.86 0.96
C ALA A 24 6.09 -4.39 0.93
N THR A 25 7.40 -4.19 0.78
CA THR A 25 7.99 -2.88 0.52
C THR A 25 7.98 -2.58 -0.97
N LEU A 26 7.35 -1.47 -1.37
CA LEU A 26 7.29 -1.05 -2.76
C LEU A 26 8.49 -0.17 -3.08
N ASN A 27 9.27 -0.56 -4.09
CA ASN A 27 10.48 0.16 -4.49
C ASN A 27 10.17 1.26 -5.52
N ASP A 28 11.13 2.19 -5.65
CA ASP A 28 11.11 3.24 -6.68
C ASP A 28 9.81 4.06 -6.73
N VAL A 29 9.27 4.38 -5.56
CA VAL A 29 8.19 5.36 -5.42
C VAL A 29 8.73 6.74 -5.75
N ASN A 30 8.10 7.38 -6.73
CA ASN A 30 8.40 8.72 -7.22
C ASN A 30 7.62 9.79 -6.45
N GLY A 31 6.40 9.48 -6.01
CA GLY A 31 5.59 10.40 -5.24
C GLY A 31 4.27 9.79 -4.80
N ILE A 32 3.57 10.50 -3.91
CA ILE A 32 2.24 10.15 -3.43
C ILE A 32 1.40 11.42 -3.50
N ILE A 33 0.17 11.31 -4.02
CA ILE A 33 -0.84 12.35 -3.89
C ILE A 33 -2.00 11.83 -3.07
N TRP A 34 -2.67 12.74 -2.36
CA TRP A 34 -3.89 12.43 -1.63
C TRP A 34 -5.07 13.13 -2.29
N THR A 35 -6.05 12.36 -2.77
CA THR A 35 -7.22 12.90 -3.44
C THR A 35 -8.47 12.28 -2.85
N TYR A 36 -9.37 13.11 -2.29
CA TYR A 36 -10.67 12.68 -1.74
C TYR A 36 -10.62 11.50 -0.74
N GLY A 37 -9.54 11.37 0.05
CA GLY A 37 -9.42 10.28 1.03
C GLY A 37 -8.71 9.03 0.49
N VAL A 38 -8.30 9.03 -0.78
CA VAL A 38 -7.60 7.92 -1.41
C VAL A 38 -6.19 8.37 -1.79
N PRO A 39 -5.13 7.77 -1.22
CA PRO A 39 -3.76 7.99 -1.66
C PRO A 39 -3.52 7.28 -2.99
N ARG A 40 -2.82 7.96 -3.91
CA ARG A 40 -2.32 7.39 -5.16
C ARG A 40 -0.81 7.50 -5.20
N ILE A 41 -0.17 6.39 -5.57
CA ILE A 41 1.29 6.25 -5.58
C ILE A 41 1.79 6.17 -7.01
N PHE A 42 2.85 6.93 -7.29
CA PHE A 42 3.52 6.97 -8.58
C PHE A 42 4.89 6.33 -8.47
N PHE A 43 5.32 5.67 -9.54
CA PHE A 43 6.57 4.92 -9.59
C PHE A 43 7.50 5.52 -10.64
N VAL A 44 8.81 5.35 -10.46
CA VAL A 44 9.82 5.86 -11.39
C VAL A 44 9.77 5.12 -12.73
N THR A 45 9.40 3.84 -12.73
CA THR A 45 9.33 3.02 -13.95
C THR A 45 8.01 2.23 -14.05
N GLU A 46 7.62 1.89 -15.28
CA GLU A 46 6.48 1.00 -15.52
C GLU A 46 6.70 -0.40 -14.93
N SER A 47 7.94 -0.89 -14.89
CA SER A 47 8.27 -2.19 -14.30
C SER A 47 7.94 -2.22 -12.81
N THR A 48 8.32 -1.17 -12.08
CA THR A 48 8.09 -1.07 -10.63
C THR A 48 6.61 -0.81 -10.31
N LEU A 49 5.88 -0.10 -11.18
CA LEU A 49 4.43 0.02 -11.09
C LEU A 49 3.76 -1.36 -11.22
N LYS A 50 4.17 -2.14 -12.22
CA LYS A 50 3.62 -3.47 -12.45
C LYS A 50 3.91 -4.43 -11.28
N GLU A 51 5.14 -4.44 -10.79
CA GLU A 51 5.52 -5.22 -9.61
C GLU A 51 4.69 -4.83 -8.38
N ALA A 52 4.55 -3.53 -8.12
CA ALA A 52 3.73 -3.04 -7.02
C ALA A 52 2.26 -3.47 -7.14
N LYS A 53 1.69 -3.41 -8.34
CA LYS A 53 0.32 -3.90 -8.60
C LYS A 53 0.20 -5.40 -8.36
N ASP A 54 1.18 -6.18 -8.80
CA ASP A 54 1.18 -7.62 -8.61
C ASP A 54 1.27 -8.00 -7.13
N LEU A 55 2.02 -7.23 -6.33
CA LEU A 55 2.13 -7.41 -4.87
C LEU A 55 0.85 -6.97 -4.14
N THR A 56 0.34 -5.77 -4.44
CA THR A 56 -0.74 -5.17 -3.63
C THR A 56 -2.14 -5.54 -4.14
N GLY A 57 -2.30 -5.73 -5.44
CA GLY A 57 -3.62 -5.85 -6.08
C GLY A 57 -4.39 -4.53 -6.19
N TRP A 58 -3.71 -3.39 -6.05
CA TRP A 58 -4.31 -2.08 -6.21
C TRP A 58 -4.69 -1.76 -7.65
N ASP A 59 -5.67 -0.89 -7.82
CA ASP A 59 -6.16 -0.48 -9.13
C ASP A 59 -5.24 0.56 -9.76
N GLU A 60 -4.99 0.38 -11.06
CA GLU A 60 -4.31 1.39 -11.87
C GLU A 60 -5.27 2.53 -12.20
N LEU A 61 -4.82 3.76 -11.95
CA LEU A 61 -5.53 4.95 -12.41
C LEU A 61 -4.54 5.97 -13.00
N GLY A 62 -4.51 6.02 -14.33
CA GLY A 62 -3.52 6.79 -15.06
C GLY A 62 -2.14 6.14 -14.95
N ASP A 63 -1.16 6.89 -14.45
CA ASP A 63 0.25 6.52 -14.29
C ASP A 63 0.61 6.11 -12.84
N GLY A 64 -0.38 5.84 -12.00
CA GLY A 64 -0.19 5.43 -10.61
C GLY A 64 -1.15 4.34 -10.15
N LEU A 65 -0.95 3.89 -8.91
CA LEU A 65 -1.80 2.92 -8.23
C LEU A 65 -2.56 3.59 -7.08
N GLU A 66 -3.87 3.38 -7.02
CA GLU A 66 -4.68 3.85 -5.89
C GLU A 66 -4.62 2.85 -4.75
N MET A 67 -4.17 3.30 -3.57
CA MET A 67 -4.17 2.47 -2.38
C MET A 67 -5.61 2.06 -2.06
N CYS A 68 -5.85 0.76 -1.90
CA CYS A 68 -7.18 0.28 -1.56
C CYS A 68 -7.46 0.57 -0.08
N VAL A 69 -8.09 1.71 0.19
CA VAL A 69 -8.51 2.09 1.55
C VAL A 69 -9.75 1.28 1.93
N TYR A 70 -9.68 0.59 3.05
CA TYR A 70 -10.79 -0.14 3.66
C TYR A 70 -10.92 0.34 5.11
N GLU A 71 -11.95 1.14 5.36
CA GLU A 71 -12.11 1.87 6.63
C GLU A 71 -10.90 2.76 6.91
N ASP A 72 -10.16 2.50 8.00
CA ASP A 72 -8.91 3.18 8.35
C ASP A 72 -7.65 2.43 7.90
N LEU A 73 -7.80 1.38 7.09
CA LEU A 73 -6.72 0.46 6.71
C LEU A 73 -6.38 0.53 5.23
N ILE A 74 -5.18 0.10 4.91
CA ILE A 74 -4.73 -0.18 3.55
C ILE A 74 -4.85 -1.67 3.28
N LYS A 75 -5.73 -2.05 2.36
CA LYS A 75 -5.91 -3.43 1.93
C LYS A 75 -4.96 -3.79 0.80
N THR A 76 -4.40 -4.98 0.86
CA THR A 76 -3.65 -5.63 -0.22
C THR A 76 -4.14 -7.07 -0.44
N LYS A 77 -3.46 -7.82 -1.32
CA LYS A 77 -3.66 -9.28 -1.45
C LYS A 77 -3.25 -10.06 -0.19
N GLU A 78 -2.30 -9.54 0.58
CA GLU A 78 -1.69 -10.26 1.72
C GLU A 78 -2.34 -9.92 3.06
N GLY A 79 -3.11 -8.83 3.13
CA GLY A 79 -3.77 -8.42 4.36
C GLY A 79 -4.15 -6.94 4.39
N TYR A 80 -4.37 -6.46 5.61
CA TYR A 80 -4.78 -5.09 5.92
C TYR A 80 -3.71 -4.44 6.79
N PHE A 81 -3.37 -3.19 6.52
CA PHE A 81 -2.28 -2.49 7.20
C PHE A 81 -2.79 -1.19 7.81
N GLY A 82 -2.46 -0.97 9.08
CA GLY A 82 -2.82 0.27 9.78
C GLY A 82 -1.97 1.47 9.34
N ASP A 83 -0.73 1.24 8.94
CA ASP A 83 0.21 2.32 8.68
C ASP A 83 1.07 2.09 7.44
N TRP A 84 1.59 3.20 6.92
CA TRP A 84 2.54 3.24 5.83
C TRP A 84 3.52 4.40 5.98
N GLU A 85 4.74 4.23 5.49
CA GLU A 85 5.77 5.26 5.53
C GLU A 85 6.62 5.27 4.25
N LEU A 86 7.18 6.44 3.93
CA LEU A 86 8.20 6.59 2.89
C LEU A 86 9.59 6.54 3.53
N ILE A 87 10.43 5.63 3.05
CA ILE A 87 11.83 5.41 3.52
C ILE A 87 12.85 5.44 2.37
#